data_AF-A0A5C1YKU6-F1
#
_entry.id   AF-A0A5C1YKU6-F1
#
_cell.length_a   1.000
_cell.length_b   1.000
_cell.length_c   1.000
_cell.angle_alpha   90.00
_cell.angle_beta   90.00
_cell.angle_gamma   90.00
#
_symmetry.space_group_name_H-M   'P 1'
#
loop_
_entity.id
_entity.type
_entity.pdbx_description
1 polymer ?
#
loop_
_entity_poly.entity_id
_entity_poly.type
_entity_poly.pdbx_seq_one_letter_code
_entity_poly.pdbx_strand_id
1 'polypeptide(L)'
;MSNPRTRALQALIRLRKTEVEQARSAMAAALAHEQAAIDHTEAQRARIVSERAAIDSGGATMDDFRSWFPLGREAVQKALMQQHSAEAETEQARKVLMEANGALKAAETLLETRLKEEKDLRERREMAEIDDLSRRNRMATP
;
A
#
# COMPACT_ATOMS: atom_id res chain seq x y z
N MET A 1 20.68 26.72 13.13
CA MET A 1 19.95 26.56 11.85
C MET A 1 19.97 25.09 11.45
N SER A 2 18.83 24.49 11.09
CA SER A 2 18.75 23.07 10.73
C SER A 2 19.58 22.76 9.47
N ASN A 3 20.43 21.74 9.56
CA ASN A 3 21.32 21.27 8.49
C ASN A 3 20.52 21.05 7.19
N PRO A 4 20.98 21.53 6.01
CA PRO A 4 20.34 21.28 4.72
C PRO A 4 19.96 19.81 4.49
N ARG A 5 20.77 18.87 4.96
CA ARG A 5 20.53 17.43 4.83
C ARG A 5 19.34 16.96 5.67
N THR A 6 19.21 17.46 6.90
CA THR A 6 18.07 17.18 7.79
C THR A 6 16.77 17.73 7.20
N ARG A 7 16.80 18.93 6.62
CA ARG A 7 15.65 19.51 5.90
C ARG A 7 15.27 18.68 4.67
N ALA A 8 16.24 18.21 3.90
CA ALA A 8 16.00 17.33 2.75
C ALA A 8 15.36 16.00 3.17
N LEU A 9 15.82 15.38 4.27
CA LEU A 9 15.21 14.15 4.81
C LEU A 9 13.77 14.38 5.29
N GLN A 10 13.50 15.51 5.94
CA GLN A 10 12.13 15.88 6.34
C GLN A 10 11.22 16.09 5.12
N ALA A 11 11.73 16.70 4.04
CA ALA A 11 11.00 16.80 2.78
C ALA A 11 10.74 15.43 2.14
N LEU A 12 11.73 14.54 2.13
CA LEU A 12 11.59 13.18 1.64
C LEU A 12 10.53 12.41 2.44
N ILE A 13 10.53 12.50 3.76
CA ILE A 13 9.50 11.84 4.61
C ILE A 13 8.10 12.34 4.25
N ARG A 14 7.92 13.65 4.02
CA ARG A 14 6.62 14.19 3.59
C ARG A 14 6.18 13.59 2.25
N LEU A 15 7.09 13.50 1.28
CA LEU A 15 6.82 12.85 0.00
C LEU A 15 6.45 11.37 0.19
N ARG A 16 7.22 10.61 0.98
CA ARG A 16 6.95 9.19 1.25
C ARG A 16 5.61 8.98 1.96
N LYS A 17 5.19 9.88 2.85
CA LYS A 17 3.85 9.85 3.44
C LYS A 17 2.76 10.00 2.38
N THR A 18 2.93 10.94 1.43
CA THR A 18 1.99 11.10 0.31
C THR A 18 1.93 9.84 -0.56
N GLU A 19 3.08 9.22 -0.86
CA GLU A 19 3.11 7.97 -1.62
C GLU A 19 2.43 6.81 -0.89
N VAL A 20 2.60 6.69 0.43
CA VAL A 20 1.87 5.70 1.24
C VAL A 20 0.36 5.93 1.16
N GLU A 21 -0.11 7.17 1.27
CA GLU A 21 -1.54 7.47 1.15
C GLU A 21 -2.08 7.16 -0.25
N GLN A 22 -1.31 7.45 -1.31
CA GLN A 22 -1.65 7.06 -2.68
C GLN A 22 -1.74 5.53 -2.83
N ALA A 23 -0.77 4.79 -2.30
CA ALA A 23 -0.76 3.33 -2.33
C ALA A 23 -1.93 2.73 -1.52
N ARG A 24 -2.31 3.34 -0.39
CA ARG A 24 -3.51 2.95 0.37
C ARG A 24 -4.79 3.16 -0.43
N SER A 25 -4.92 4.31 -1.09
CA SER A 25 -6.07 4.59 -1.95
C SER A 25 -6.15 3.60 -3.12
N ALA A 26 -5.02 3.29 -3.76
CA ALA A 26 -4.95 2.29 -4.82
C ALA A 26 -5.33 0.88 -4.32
N MET A 27 -4.85 0.48 -3.14
CA MET A 27 -5.23 -0.79 -2.52
C MET A 27 -6.72 -0.88 -2.23
N ALA A 28 -7.32 0.20 -1.70
CA ALA A 28 -8.76 0.24 -1.46
C ALA A 28 -9.57 0.12 -2.75
N ALA A 29 -9.13 0.79 -3.82
CA ALA A 29 -9.76 0.69 -5.13
C ALA A 29 -9.64 -0.73 -5.72
N ALA A 30 -8.47 -1.37 -5.60
CA ALA A 30 -8.26 -2.74 -6.06
C ALA A 30 -9.15 -3.75 -5.32
N LEU A 31 -9.25 -3.63 -4.00
CA LEU A 31 -10.16 -4.46 -3.19
C LEU A 31 -11.63 -4.28 -3.58
N ALA A 32 -12.06 -3.04 -3.86
CA ALA A 32 -13.41 -2.78 -4.32
C ALA A 32 -13.67 -3.40 -5.70
N HIS A 33 -12.68 -3.34 -6.60
CA HIS A 33 -12.75 -3.95 -7.93
C HIS A 33 -12.81 -5.49 -7.84
N GLU A 34 -11.97 -6.10 -7.00
CA GLU A 34 -11.97 -7.54 -6.73
C GLU A 34 -13.32 -8.01 -6.18
N GLN A 35 -13.87 -7.30 -5.19
CA GLN A 35 -15.19 -7.63 -4.65
C GLN A 35 -16.28 -7.53 -5.74
N ALA A 36 -16.26 -6.49 -6.56
CA ALA A 36 -17.22 -6.35 -7.65
C ALA A 36 -17.10 -7.49 -8.69
N ALA A 37 -15.89 -7.98 -8.96
CA ALA A 37 -15.66 -9.12 -9.86
C ALA A 37 -16.15 -10.45 -9.26
N ILE A 38 -15.99 -10.64 -7.94
CA ILE A 38 -16.56 -11.76 -7.19
C ILE A 38 -18.09 -11.73 -7.29
N ASP A 39 -18.72 -10.60 -6.94
CA ASP A 39 -20.16 -10.41 -6.99
C ASP A 39 -20.70 -10.66 -8.41
N HIS A 40 -20.00 -10.18 -9.44
CA HIS A 40 -20.36 -10.43 -10.83
C HIS A 40 -20.32 -11.93 -11.19
N THR A 41 -19.29 -12.64 -10.74
CA THR A 41 -19.14 -14.08 -10.95
C THR A 41 -20.27 -14.86 -10.26
N GLU A 42 -20.61 -14.49 -9.03
CA GLU A 42 -21.74 -15.07 -8.30
C GLU A 42 -23.06 -14.81 -9.02
N ALA A 43 -23.27 -13.59 -9.53
CA ALA A 43 -24.46 -13.25 -10.30
C ALA A 43 -24.59 -14.07 -11.59
N GLN A 44 -23.49 -14.29 -12.34
CA GLN A 44 -23.53 -15.15 -13.54
C GLN A 44 -23.84 -16.62 -13.19
N ARG A 45 -23.32 -17.13 -12.07
CA ARG A 45 -23.64 -18.49 -11.60
C ARG A 45 -25.09 -18.61 -11.16
N ALA A 46 -25.59 -17.63 -10.41
CA ALA A 46 -26.98 -17.56 -9.96
C ALA A 46 -27.93 -17.51 -11.17
N ARG A 47 -27.55 -16.82 -12.24
CA ARG A 47 -28.34 -16.77 -13.48
C ARG A 47 -28.49 -18.15 -14.13
N ILE A 48 -27.45 -18.98 -14.16
CA ILE A 48 -27.57 -20.37 -14.66
C ILE A 48 -28.58 -21.16 -13.82
N VAL A 49 -28.55 -20.99 -12.49
CA VAL A 49 -29.50 -21.66 -11.58
C VAL A 49 -30.92 -21.16 -11.81
N SER A 50 -31.14 -19.85 -11.99
CA SER A 50 -32.47 -19.29 -12.23
C SER A 50 -33.05 -19.74 -13.56
N GLU A 51 -32.24 -19.80 -14.62
CA GLU A 51 -32.67 -20.29 -15.94
C GLU A 51 -33.06 -21.77 -15.87
N ARG A 52 -32.38 -22.57 -15.02
CA ARG A 52 -32.80 -23.96 -14.77
C ARG A 52 -34.12 -24.03 -14.01
N ALA A 53 -34.29 -23.22 -12.97
CA ALA A 53 -35.54 -23.18 -12.19
C ALA A 53 -36.75 -22.69 -13.02
N ALA A 54 -36.52 -21.87 -14.05
CA ALA A 54 -37.55 -21.45 -15.00
C ALA A 54 -38.13 -22.64 -15.79
N ILE A 55 -37.33 -23.68 -16.06
CA ILE A 55 -37.81 -24.92 -16.69
C ILE A 55 -38.76 -25.66 -15.73
N ASP A 56 -38.33 -25.83 -14.47
CA ASP A 56 -39.08 -26.59 -13.47
C ASP A 56 -40.44 -25.94 -13.15
N SER A 57 -40.53 -24.61 -13.29
CA SER A 57 -41.76 -23.82 -13.12
C SER A 57 -42.60 -23.67 -14.40
N GLY A 58 -42.16 -24.24 -15.53
CA GLY A 58 -42.86 -24.15 -16.82
C GLY A 58 -42.74 -22.80 -17.53
N GLY A 59 -41.88 -21.90 -17.04
CA GLY A 59 -41.61 -20.59 -17.65
C GLY A 59 -40.67 -20.63 -18.86
N ALA A 60 -39.97 -21.75 -19.07
CA ALA A 60 -39.10 -21.99 -20.23
C ALA A 60 -39.10 -23.47 -20.61
N THR A 61 -38.74 -23.80 -21.85
CA THR A 61 -38.56 -25.20 -22.26
C THR A 61 -37.13 -25.68 -22.04
N MET A 62 -36.96 -27.01 -21.96
CA MET A 62 -35.61 -27.61 -21.88
C MET A 62 -34.76 -27.31 -23.12
N ASP A 63 -35.38 -27.13 -24.29
CA ASP A 63 -34.66 -26.81 -25.52
C ASP A 63 -34.20 -25.35 -25.55
N ASP A 64 -35.00 -24.42 -25.00
CA ASP A 64 -34.58 -23.03 -24.79
C ASP A 64 -33.34 -22.98 -23.89
N PHE A 65 -33.36 -23.70 -22.76
CA PHE A 65 -32.22 -23.78 -21.86
C PHE A 65 -30.98 -24.39 -22.53
N ARG A 66 -31.13 -25.47 -23.32
CA ARG A 66 -30.01 -26.07 -24.05
C ARG A 66 -29.37 -25.12 -25.04
N SER A 67 -30.18 -24.28 -25.71
CA SER A 67 -29.70 -23.28 -26.66
C SER A 67 -28.95 -22.14 -25.95
N TRP A 68 -29.42 -21.72 -24.77
CA TRP A 68 -28.84 -20.63 -23.99
C TRP A 68 -27.61 -21.05 -23.18
N PHE A 69 -27.59 -22.27 -22.63
CA PHE A 69 -26.59 -22.71 -21.66
C PHE A 69 -25.12 -22.54 -22.09
N PRO A 70 -24.73 -22.77 -23.37
CA PRO A 70 -23.37 -22.46 -23.82
C PRO A 70 -22.98 -20.99 -23.60
N LEU A 71 -23.88 -20.05 -23.87
CA LEU A 71 -23.66 -18.62 -23.64
C LEU A 71 -23.55 -18.30 -22.14
N GLY A 72 -24.41 -18.90 -21.31
CA GLY A 72 -24.32 -18.78 -19.85
C GLY A 72 -22.99 -19.29 -19.30
N ARG A 73 -22.49 -20.42 -19.82
CA ARG A 73 -21.17 -20.96 -19.45
C ARG A 73 -20.03 -20.03 -19.88
N GLU A 74 -20.10 -19.47 -21.09
CA GLU A 74 -19.10 -18.51 -21.57
C GLU A 74 -19.07 -17.25 -20.69
N ALA A 75 -20.24 -16.74 -20.29
CA ALA A 75 -20.35 -15.60 -19.39
C ALA A 75 -19.69 -15.87 -18.02
N VAL A 76 -19.93 -17.05 -17.43
CA VAL A 76 -19.26 -17.44 -16.18
C VAL A 76 -17.74 -17.55 -16.36
N GLN A 77 -17.26 -18.10 -17.48
CA GLN A 77 -15.83 -18.18 -17.75
C GLN A 77 -15.19 -16.79 -17.88
N LYS A 78 -15.85 -15.85 -18.57
CA LYS A 78 -15.39 -14.46 -18.67
C LYS A 78 -15.35 -13.78 -17.30
N ALA A 79 -16.39 -13.97 -16.48
CA ALA A 79 -16.44 -13.42 -15.13
C ALA A 79 -15.31 -13.96 -14.24
N LEU A 80 -15.02 -15.27 -14.33
CA LEU A 80 -13.89 -15.88 -13.62
C LEU A 80 -12.53 -15.32 -14.07
N MET A 81 -12.33 -15.09 -15.36
CA MET A 81 -11.12 -14.45 -15.86
C MET A 81 -10.95 -13.02 -15.32
N GLN A 82 -12.05 -12.26 -15.25
CA GLN A 82 -12.06 -10.92 -14.66
C GLN A 82 -11.75 -10.97 -13.15
N GLN A 83 -12.33 -11.92 -12.42
CA GLN A 83 -12.03 -12.13 -11.01
C GLN A 83 -10.54 -12.41 -10.79
N HIS A 84 -9.94 -13.33 -11.56
CA HIS A 84 -8.51 -13.62 -11.46
C HIS A 84 -7.62 -12.41 -11.81
N SER A 85 -8.04 -11.60 -12.78
CA SER A 85 -7.34 -10.35 -13.09
C SER A 85 -7.40 -9.37 -11.91
N ALA A 86 -8.57 -9.21 -11.29
CA ALA A 86 -8.75 -8.32 -10.15
C ALA A 86 -7.98 -8.81 -8.91
N GLU A 87 -7.95 -10.13 -8.66
CA GLU A 87 -7.09 -10.74 -7.62
C GLU A 87 -5.61 -10.40 -7.83
N ALA A 88 -5.12 -10.46 -9.08
CA ALA A 88 -3.75 -10.10 -9.42
C ALA A 88 -3.47 -8.60 -9.23
N GLU A 89 -4.44 -7.74 -9.55
CA GLU A 89 -4.36 -6.28 -9.29
C GLU A 89 -4.27 -5.97 -7.80
N THR A 90 -5.09 -6.64 -6.96
CA THR A 90 -5.01 -6.50 -5.50
C THR A 90 -3.65 -6.93 -4.96
N GLU A 91 -3.13 -8.06 -5.42
CA GLU A 91 -1.81 -8.53 -4.98
C GLU A 91 -0.70 -7.55 -5.40
N GLN A 92 -0.80 -6.97 -6.59
CA GLN A 92 0.14 -5.93 -7.02
C GLN A 92 0.03 -4.66 -6.16
N ALA A 93 -1.20 -4.19 -5.88
CA ALA A 93 -1.43 -3.03 -5.02
C ALA A 93 -0.89 -3.26 -3.59
N ARG A 94 -1.03 -4.48 -3.07
CA ARG A 94 -0.46 -4.90 -1.77
C ARG A 94 1.06 -4.78 -1.75
N LYS A 95 1.74 -5.23 -2.81
CA LYS A 95 3.21 -5.10 -2.93
C LYS A 95 3.64 -3.64 -2.94
N VAL A 96 2.99 -2.81 -3.74
CA VAL A 96 3.28 -1.36 -3.81
C VAL A 96 3.09 -0.70 -2.45
N LEU A 97 2.03 -1.02 -1.72
CA LEU A 97 1.81 -0.49 -0.37
C LEU A 97 2.89 -0.95 0.62
N MET A 98 3.32 -2.22 0.54
CA MET A 98 4.42 -2.73 1.36
C MET A 98 5.73 -1.98 1.09
N GLU A 99 6.07 -1.78 -0.19
CA GLU A 99 7.26 -1.05 -0.62
C GLU A 99 7.22 0.42 -0.17
N ALA A 100 6.09 1.10 -0.33
CA ALA A 100 5.91 2.48 0.10
C ALA A 100 6.10 2.64 1.63
N ASN A 101 5.53 1.72 2.42
CA ASN A 101 5.75 1.70 3.88
C ASN A 101 7.21 1.43 4.24
N GLY A 102 7.87 0.49 3.55
CA GLY A 102 9.29 0.21 3.73
C GLY A 102 10.17 1.43 3.44
N ALA A 103 9.91 2.12 2.34
CA ALA A 103 10.62 3.34 1.95
C ALA A 103 10.41 4.49 2.95
N LEU A 104 9.18 4.67 3.44
CA LEU A 104 8.87 5.64 4.50
C LEU A 104 9.67 5.31 5.77
N LYS A 105 9.62 4.06 6.22
CA LYS A 105 10.33 3.64 7.44
C LYS A 105 11.83 3.84 7.32
N ALA A 106 12.42 3.50 6.17
CA ALA A 106 13.84 3.74 5.90
C ALA A 106 14.20 5.23 5.99
N ALA A 107 13.38 6.11 5.41
CA ALA A 107 13.60 7.55 5.48
C ALA A 107 13.51 8.10 6.92
N GLU A 108 12.56 7.61 7.72
CA GLU A 108 12.43 7.96 9.15
C GLU A 108 13.65 7.51 9.96
N THR A 109 14.10 6.26 9.78
CA THR A 109 15.30 5.74 10.45
C THR A 109 16.57 6.50 10.07
N LEU A 110 16.69 6.93 8.80
CA LEU A 110 17.80 7.78 8.37
C LEU A 110 17.78 9.14 9.06
N LEU A 111 16.60 9.77 9.19
CA LEU A 111 16.46 11.03 9.91
C LEU A 111 16.81 10.88 11.40
N GLU A 112 16.28 9.86 12.06
CA GLU A 112 16.57 9.57 13.47
C GLU A 112 18.08 9.39 13.71
N THR A 113 18.73 8.59 12.88
CA THR A 113 20.17 8.35 12.94
C THR A 113 20.95 9.67 12.80
N ARG A 114 20.55 10.53 11.86
CA ARG A 114 21.21 11.82 11.63
C ARG A 114 21.02 12.79 12.78
N LEU A 115 19.82 12.86 13.36
CA LEU A 115 19.58 13.70 14.53
C LEU A 115 20.40 13.24 15.73
N LYS A 116 20.58 11.92 15.90
CA LYS A 116 21.46 11.36 16.93
C LYS A 116 22.93 11.73 16.68
N GLU A 117 23.44 11.54 15.47
CA GLU A 117 24.80 11.94 15.10
C GLU A 117 25.06 13.44 15.34
N GLU A 118 24.10 14.31 14.97
CA GLU A 118 24.22 15.76 15.18
C GLU A 118 24.19 16.14 16.67
N LYS A 119 23.42 15.42 17.48
CA LYS A 119 23.39 15.60 18.94
C LYS A 119 24.73 15.17 19.56
N ASP A 120 25.21 13.97 19.23
CA ASP A 120 26.48 13.44 19.76
C ASP A 120 27.67 14.35 19.39
N LEU A 121 27.69 14.89 18.17
CA LEU A 121 28.72 15.84 17.73
C LEU A 121 28.64 17.17 18.49
N ARG A 122 27.45 17.64 18.83
CA ARG A 122 27.26 18.87 19.60
C ARG A 122 27.73 18.68 21.03
N GLU A 123 27.32 17.61 21.69
CA GLU A 123 27.74 17.27 23.05
C GLU A 123 29.27 17.12 23.15
N ARG A 124 29.91 16.48 22.16
CA ARG A 124 31.38 16.40 22.11
C ARG A 124 32.07 17.76 21.97
N ARG A 125 31.49 18.69 21.19
CA ARG A 125 32.03 20.05 21.04
C ARG A 125 31.88 20.85 22.34
N GLU A 126 30.70 20.79 22.96
CA GLU A 126 30.42 21.44 24.24
C GLU A 126 31.38 20.94 25.33
N MET A 127 31.61 19.62 25.42
CA MET A 127 32.59 19.06 26.36
C MET A 127 34.03 19.51 26.08
N ALA A 128 34.44 19.56 24.81
CA ALA A 128 35.78 20.03 24.44
C ALA A 128 35.99 21.51 24.80
N GLU A 129 34.97 22.35 24.59
CA GLU A 129 35.01 23.78 24.96
C GLU A 129 35.11 23.96 26.49
N ILE A 130 34.36 23.18 27.28
CA ILE A 130 34.44 23.19 28.74
C ILE A 130 35.84 22.78 29.23
N ASP A 131 36.42 21.73 28.63
CA ASP A 131 37.76 21.26 28.98
C ASP A 131 38.83 22.30 28.65
N ASP A 132 38.74 22.94 27.48
CA ASP A 132 39.66 24.00 27.07
C ASP A 132 39.58 25.23 27.98
N LEU A 133 38.36 25.66 28.34
CA LEU A 133 38.16 26.74 29.31
C LEU A 133 38.76 26.38 30.68
N SER A 134 38.55 25.15 31.13
CA SER A 134 39.09 24.63 32.40
C SER A 134 40.62 24.53 32.40
N ARG A 135 41.24 24.25 31.26
CA ARG A 135 42.71 24.28 31.10
C ARG A 135 43.24 25.71 31.13
N ARG A 136 42.61 26.63 30.40
CA ARG A 136 43.00 28.06 30.37
C ARG A 136 42.90 28.70 31.75
N ASN A 137 41.82 28.41 32.48
CA ASN A 137 41.63 28.97 33.82
C ASN A 137 42.68 28.45 34.82
N ARG A 138 43.06 27.17 34.73
CA ARG A 138 44.15 26.58 35.55
C ARG A 138 45.54 27.14 35.25
N MET A 139 45.79 27.60 34.03
CA MET A 139 47.05 28.24 33.65
C MET A 139 47.09 29.74 34.01
N ALA A 140 45.95 30.37 34.28
CA ALA A 140 45.82 31.79 34.58
C ALA A 140 45.87 32.12 36.08
N THR A 141 45.78 31.12 36.97
CA THR A 141 45.95 31.28 38.41
C THR A 141 47.39 30.87 38.81
N PRO A 142 48.26 31.81 39.25
CA PRO A 142 49.54 31.49 39.87
C PRO A 142 49.39 30.93 41.30
#